data_AF-A0A3C1P107-F1
#
_entry.id   AF-A0A3C1P107-F1
#
_cell.length_a   1.000
_cell.length_b   1.000
_cell.length_c   1.000
_cell.angle_alpha   90.00
_cell.angle_beta   90.00
_cell.angle_gamma   90.00
#
_symmetry.space_group_name_H-M   'P 1'
#
loop_
_entity.id
_entity.type
_entity.pdbx_description
1 polymer ?
#
loop_
_entity_poly.entity_id
_entity_poly.type
_entity_poly.pdbx_seq_one_letter_code
_entity_poly.pdbx_strand_id
1 'polypeptide(L)' 'MAKQTLIIDDLSGDTGAKTRQFSFDGMNYEIDLTDASFATFKGALKPFIKVARATGPGRSRPAAPARARRS' A
#
# COMPACT_ATOMS: atom_id res chain seq x y z
N MET A 1 28.53 -12.01 -3.08
CA MET A 1 28.13 -10.59 -3.24
C MET A 1 26.61 -10.52 -3.24
N ALA A 2 25.99 -10.00 -2.18
CA ALA A 2 24.53 -9.77 -2.19
C ALA A 2 24.25 -8.53 -3.04
N LYS A 3 23.53 -8.68 -4.14
CA LYS A 3 23.08 -7.55 -4.96
C LYS A 3 21.84 -6.97 -4.27
N GLN A 4 22.03 -5.89 -3.53
CA GLN A 4 20.90 -5.16 -2.94
C GLN A 4 20.17 -4.46 -4.10
N THR A 5 19.02 -5.00 -4.50
CA THR A 5 18.18 -4.39 -5.54
C THR A 5 17.66 -3.06 -5.00
N LEU A 6 18.25 -1.95 -5.45
CA LEU A 6 17.76 -0.61 -5.16
C LEU A 6 16.49 -0.41 -5.98
N ILE A 7 15.33 -0.50 -5.33
CA ILE A 7 14.05 -0.09 -5.92
C ILE A 7 14.05 1.44 -5.97
N ILE A 8 13.67 1.97 -7.13
CA ILE A 8 13.64 3.40 -7.44
C ILE A 8 12.20 3.91 -7.35
N ASP A 9 12.03 5.11 -6.83
CA ASP A 9 10.76 5.81 -6.79
C ASP A 9 10.33 6.23 -8.21
N ASP A 10 9.15 5.79 -8.66
CA ASP A 10 8.62 6.07 -9.99
C ASP A 10 8.33 7.56 -10.23
N LEU A 11 8.19 8.36 -9.17
CA LEU A 11 7.92 9.80 -9.25
C LEU A 11 9.18 10.64 -9.08
N SER A 12 10.00 10.33 -8.07
CA SER A 12 11.16 11.17 -7.72
C SER A 12 12.49 10.67 -8.29
N GLY A 13 12.60 9.38 -8.64
CA GLY A 13 13.86 8.75 -9.02
C GLY A 13 14.78 8.41 -7.84
N ASP A 14 14.33 8.63 -6.60
CA ASP A 14 15.12 8.35 -5.40
C ASP A 14 15.17 6.85 -5.09
N THR A 15 16.25 6.41 -4.46
CA THR A 15 16.41 5.02 -4.01
C THR A 15 15.62 4.73 -2.74
N GLY A 16 15.25 3.47 -2.53
CA GLY A 16 14.61 3.02 -1.29
C GLY A 16 13.08 3.06 -1.35
N ALA A 17 12.54 2.99 -2.56
CA ALA A 17 11.11 2.86 -2.78
C ALA A 17 10.59 1.47 -2.37
N LYS A 18 9.28 1.42 -2.18
CA LYS A 18 8.52 0.20 -1.89
C LYS A 18 7.31 0.16 -2.81
N THR A 19 7.01 -1.02 -3.33
CA THR A 19 5.81 -1.25 -4.14
C THR A 19 4.54 -1.02 -3.33
N ARG A 20 3.67 -0.14 -3.82
CA ARG A 20 2.38 0.20 -3.24
C ARG A 20 1.29 -0.20 -4.23
N GLN A 21 0.20 -0.76 -3.70
CA GLN A 21 -0.99 -1.09 -4.49
C GLN A 21 -2.08 -0.04 -4.25
N PHE A 22 -2.76 0.35 -5.32
CA PHE A 22 -3.95 1.18 -5.26
C PHE A 22 -4.93 0.82 -6.38
N SER A 23 -6.17 1.30 -6.27
CA SER A 23 -7.18 1.10 -7.30
C SER A 23 -7.77 2.44 -7.72
N PHE A 24 -7.99 2.62 -9.01
CA PHE A 24 -8.62 3.80 -9.58
C PHE A 24 -9.47 3.38 -10.78
N ASP A 25 -10.72 3.84 -10.82
CA ASP A 25 -11.67 3.53 -11.90
C ASP A 25 -11.82 2.03 -12.21
N GLY A 26 -11.94 1.21 -11.16
CA GLY A 26 -12.11 -0.24 -11.28
C GLY A 26 -10.85 -1.03 -11.68
N MET A 27 -9.74 -0.36 -11.95
CA MET A 27 -8.45 -1.00 -12.26
C MET A 27 -7.51 -0.97 -11.06
N ASN A 28 -6.68 -2.01 -10.93
CA ASN A 28 -5.65 -2.13 -9.90
C ASN A 28 -4.30 -1.73 -10.48
N TYR A 29 -3.53 -0.98 -9.71
CA TYR A 29 -2.23 -0.46 -10.10
C TYR A 29 -1.19 -0.75 -9.03
N GLU A 30 0.06 -0.84 -9.47
CA GLU A 30 1.25 -0.86 -8.63
C GLU A 30 2.11 0.35 -8.96
N ILE A 31 2.78 0.89 -7.94
CA ILE A 31 3.71 2.00 -8.05
C ILE A 31 4.79 1.87 -6.98
N ASP A 32 6.04 2.08 -7.36
CA ASP A 32 7.16 2.09 -6.43
C ASP A 32 7.36 3.51 -5.88
N LEU A 33 7.13 3.68 -4.57
CA LEU A 33 7.26 4.97 -3.90
C LEU A 33 8.12 4.87 -2.64
N THR A 34 8.99 5.85 -2.45
CA THR A 34 9.60 6.14 -1.15
C THR A 34 8.54 6.47 -0.11
N ASP A 35 8.90 6.40 1.18
CA ASP A 35 7.96 6.75 2.25
C ASP A 35 7.52 8.24 2.18
N ALA A 36 8.37 9.12 1.64
CA ALA A 36 8.06 10.53 1.41
C ALA A 36 7.04 10.73 0.27
N SER A 37 7.30 10.17 -0.92
CA SER A 37 6.36 10.24 -2.05
C SER A 37 5.02 9.57 -1.70
N PHE A 38 5.05 8.46 -0.96
CA PHE A 38 3.83 7.80 -0.50
C PHE A 38 3.03 8.66 0.51
N ALA A 39 3.69 9.47 1.33
CA ALA A 39 3.01 10.42 2.21
C ALA A 39 2.28 11.51 1.38
N THR A 40 2.92 12.02 0.33
CA THR A 40 2.33 12.98 -0.62
C THR A 40 1.13 12.38 -1.34
N PHE A 41 1.26 11.15 -1.86
CA PHE A 41 0.17 10.42 -2.51
C PHE A 41 -1.05 10.27 -1.59
N LYS A 42 -0.85 9.83 -0.34
CA LYS A 42 -1.94 9.76 0.66
C LYS A 42 -2.53 11.12 0.97
N GLY A 43 -1.72 12.17 1.02
CA GLY A 43 -2.16 13.55 1.23
C GLY A 43 -3.14 14.00 0.15
N ALA A 44 -2.84 13.72 -1.12
CA ALA A 44 -3.69 14.05 -2.25
C ALA A 44 -5.06 13.32 -2.21
N LEU A 45 -5.08 12.07 -1.73
CA LEU A 45 -6.32 11.28 -1.61
C LEU A 45 -7.16 11.63 -0.38
N LYS A 46 -6.55 12.20 0.66
CA LYS A 46 -7.18 12.47 1.97
C LYS A 46 -8.51 13.23 1.90
N PRO A 47 -8.68 14.33 1.14
CA PRO A 47 -9.96 15.05 1.09
C PRO A 47 -11.10 14.21 0.50
N PHE A 48 -10.81 13.35 -0.48
CA PHE A 48 -11.79 12.47 -1.10
C PHE A 48 -12.17 11.32 -0.18
N ILE A 49 -11.17 10.67 0.44
CA ILE A 49 -11.40 9.58 1.41
C ILE A 49 -12.25 10.06 2.60
N LYS A 50 -12.06 11.31 3.05
CA LYS A 50 -12.80 11.86 4.20
C LYS A 50 -14.32 11.87 3.99
N VAL A 51 -14.79 12.05 2.75
CA VAL A 51 -16.21 12.13 2.41
C VAL A 51 -16.73 10.86 1.71
N ALA A 52 -15.85 9.95 1.33
CA ALA A 52 -16.21 8.72 0.65
C ALA A 52 -16.79 7.66 1.62
N ARG A 53 -17.63 6.78 1.08
CA ARG A 53 -18.06 5.55 1.75
C ARG A 53 -17.15 4.40 1.33
N ALA A 54 -16.72 3.58 2.29
CA ALA A 54 -16.05 2.31 1.98
C ALA A 54 -17.04 1.33 1.33
N THR A 55 -16.73 0.86 0.12
CA THR A 55 -17.56 -0.06 -0.67
C THR A 55 -17.08 -1.51 -0.64
N GLY A 56 -15.98 -1.80 0.07
CA GLY A 56 -15.43 -3.15 0.26
C GLY A 56 -14.85 -3.35 1.66
N PRO A 57 -14.53 -4.59 2.06
CA PRO A 57 -13.98 -4.87 3.38
C PRO A 57 -12.59 -4.22 3.49
N GLY A 58 -12.47 -3.19 4.34
CA GLY A 58 -11.18 -2.69 4.78
C GLY A 58 -10.38 -3.85 5.37
N ARG A 59 -9.16 -4.09 4.86
CA ARG A 59 -8.34 -5.21 5.31
C ARG A 59 -7.79 -4.95 6.71
N SER A 60 -8.64 -5.16 7.70
CA SER A 60 -8.25 -5.63 9.02
C SER A 60 -8.88 -7.01 9.18
N ARG A 61 -8.31 -8.03 8.52
CA ARG A 61 -8.48 -9.40 8.99
C ARG A 61 -7.36 -9.63 10.00
N PRO A 62 -7.60 -9.58 11.33
CA PRO A 62 -6.72 -10.32 12.22
C PRO A 62 -6.79 -11.78 11.75
N ALA A 63 -5.63 -12.43 11.61
CA ALA A 63 -5.59 -13.87 11.46
C ALA A 63 -6.39 -14.46 12.62
N ALA A 64 -7.46 -15.20 12.32
CA ALA A 64 -8.22 -15.89 13.35
C ALA A 64 -7.24 -16.75 14.17
N PRO A 65 -7.25 -16.68 15.52
CA PRO A 65 -6.38 -17.54 16.30
C PRO A 65 -6.76 -18.98 16.01
N ALA A 66 -5.79 -19.79 15.58
CA ALA A 66 -5.95 -21.22 15.40
C ALA A 66 -6.23 -21.87 16.76
N ARG A 67 -7.51 -21.95 17.15
CA ARG A 67 -7.95 -22.69 18.33
C ARG A 67 -8.70 -23.93 17.90
N ALA A 68 -8.00 -25.06 17.90
CA ALA A 68 -8.35 -26.26 18.67
C ALA A 68 -7.56 -27.47 18.15
N ARG A 69 -6.34 -27.66 18.66
CA ARG A 69 -5.88 -29.03 18.95
C ARG A 69 -6.49 -29.39 20.30
N ARG A 70 -7.61 -30.10 20.28
CA ARG A 70 -8.10 -30.81 21.47
C ARG A 70 -7.29 -32.10 21.58
N SER A 71 -6.71 -32.29 22.76
CA SER A 71 -6.27 -33.57 23.33
C SER A 71 -7.44 -34.53 23.47
#